data_AF-A0A4R0G5F0-F1
#
_entry.id   AF-A0A4R0G5F0-F1
#
_cell.length_a   1.000
_cell.length_b   1.000
_cell.length_c   1.000
_cell.angle_alpha   90.00
_cell.angle_beta   90.00
_cell.angle_gamma   90.00
#
_symmetry.space_group_name_H-M   'P 1'
#
loop_
_entity.id
_entity.type
_entity.pdbx_description
1 polymer ?
#
loop_
_entity_poly.entity_id
_entity_poly.type
_entity_poly.pdbx_seq_one_letter_code
_entity_poly.pdbx_strand_id
1 'polypeptide(L)' 'MSQVIYDSEWGVASKLKEKTGLTDRQIKSYRQTSWVEGVHFKRIPLDGSSSEERGLVWYNIPNINRFVKEA' A
#
# COMPACT_ATOMS: atom_id res chain seq x y z
N MET A 1 -9.09 26.68 9.64
CA MET A 1 -8.95 25.81 8.46
C MET A 1 -8.01 24.68 8.84
N SER A 2 -8.49 23.45 8.94
CA SER A 2 -7.63 22.29 9.18
C SER A 2 -6.70 22.13 7.98
N GLN A 3 -5.38 22.21 8.20
CA GLN A 3 -4.42 21.83 7.18
C GLN A 3 -4.73 20.39 6.76
N VAL A 4 -5.11 20.20 5.50
CA VAL A 4 -5.20 18.86 4.89
C VAL A 4 -3.76 18.39 4.72
N ILE A 5 -3.20 17.81 5.78
CA ILE A 5 -1.91 17.12 5.70
C ILE A 5 -2.19 15.86 4.90
N TYR A 6 -1.81 15.87 3.62
CA TYR A 6 -1.74 14.67 2.81
C TYR A 6 -0.59 13.82 3.35
N ASP A 7 -0.85 13.09 4.43
CA ASP A 7 0.10 12.16 5.04
C ASP A 7 0.38 10.95 4.12
N SER A 8 -0.14 10.96 2.89
CA SER A 8 -0.08 9.88 1.92
C SER A 8 1.33 9.68 1.35
N GLU A 9 2.24 9.20 2.18
CA GLU A 9 3.43 8.50 1.73
C GLU A 9 3.00 7.19 1.07
N TRP A 10 2.75 7.27 -0.24
CA TRP A 10 2.69 6.10 -1.08
C TRP A 10 4.13 5.57 -1.24
N GLY A 11 4.33 4.29 -0.95
CA GLY A 11 5.63 3.64 -1.07
C GLY A 11 5.54 2.26 -1.71
N VAL A 12 6.64 1.79 -2.27
CA VAL A 12 6.75 0.42 -2.78
C VAL A 12 6.90 -0.58 -1.64
N ALA A 13 6.74 -1.88 -1.94
CA ALA A 13 6.79 -2.95 -0.95
C ALA A 13 8.06 -2.90 -0.07
N SER A 14 9.23 -2.58 -0.60
CA SER A 14 10.47 -2.49 0.18
C SER A 14 10.38 -1.47 1.32
N LYS A 15 9.91 -0.25 1.04
CA LYS A 15 9.73 0.80 2.07
C LYS A 15 8.69 0.39 3.11
N LEU A 16 7.63 -0.30 2.68
CA LEU A 16 6.61 -0.81 3.61
C LEU A 16 7.19 -1.85 4.56
N LYS A 17 7.99 -2.79 4.06
CA LYS A 17 8.64 -3.83 4.88
C LYS A 17 9.61 -3.22 5.88
N GLU A 18 10.41 -2.25 5.46
CA GLU A 18 11.35 -1.56 6.35
C GLU A 18 10.62 -0.86 7.51
N LYS A 19 9.46 -0.25 7.24
CA LYS A 19 8.70 0.47 8.28
C LYS A 19 7.86 -0.44 9.18
N THR A 20 7.28 -1.51 8.64
CA THR A 20 6.32 -2.37 9.37
C THR A 20 6.90 -3.68 9.86
N GLY A 21 8.06 -4.11 9.33
CA GLY A 21 8.63 -5.43 9.57
C GLY A 21 7.85 -6.57 8.90
N LEU A 22 6.82 -6.28 8.09
CA LEU A 22 6.00 -7.31 7.45
C LEU A 22 6.79 -8.09 6.39
N THR A 23 6.50 -9.38 6.27
CA THR A 23 7.08 -10.24 5.22
C THR A 23 6.27 -10.15 3.91
N ASP A 24 6.88 -10.51 2.77
CA ASP A 24 6.16 -10.61 1.48
C ASP A 24 4.92 -11.50 1.55
N ARG A 25 5.00 -12.58 2.33
CA ARG A 25 3.89 -13.51 2.54
C ARG A 25 2.73 -12.83 3.25
N GLN A 26 3.00 -12.10 4.34
CA GLN A 26 1.98 -11.36 5.07
C GLN A 26 1.37 -10.26 4.21
N ILE A 27 2.19 -9.49 3.49
CA ILE A 27 1.71 -8.44 2.57
C ILE A 27 0.80 -9.05 1.49
N LYS A 28 1.17 -10.19 0.90
CA LYS A 28 0.31 -10.93 -0.05
C LYS A 28 -1.01 -11.37 0.59
N SER A 29 -0.95 -11.94 1.80
CA SER A 29 -2.14 -12.37 2.53
C SER A 29 -3.07 -11.20 2.82
N TYR A 30 -2.54 -10.08 3.33
CA TYR A 30 -3.35 -8.90 3.63
C TYR A 30 -3.98 -8.28 2.38
N ARG A 31 -3.29 -8.27 1.23
CA ARG A 31 -3.90 -7.85 -0.05
C ARG A 31 -5.08 -8.72 -0.49
N GLN A 32 -5.15 -9.97 -0.04
CA GLN A 32 -6.24 -10.89 -0.38
C GLN A 32 -7.40 -10.84 0.63
N THR A 33 -7.15 -10.36 1.86
CA THR A 33 -8.14 -10.43 2.94
C THR A 33 -8.57 -9.05 3.44
N SER A 34 -7.62 -8.20 3.84
CA SER A 34 -7.88 -7.05 4.72
C SER A 34 -7.57 -5.71 4.07
N TRP A 35 -6.70 -5.68 3.07
CA TRP A 35 -6.31 -4.46 2.36
C TRP A 35 -7.16 -4.29 1.11
N VAL A 36 -7.72 -3.10 0.99
CA VAL A 36 -8.58 -2.70 -0.12
C VAL A 36 -7.79 -1.92 -1.16
N GLU A 37 -7.93 -2.31 -2.42
CA GLU A 37 -7.37 -1.58 -3.56
C GLU A 37 -8.00 -0.18 -3.66
N GLY A 38 -7.18 0.85 -3.87
CA GLY A 38 -7.56 2.26 -3.81
C GLY A 38 -7.42 2.91 -2.42
N VAL A 39 -7.44 2.13 -1.33
CA VAL A 39 -7.33 2.64 0.05
C VAL A 39 -5.97 2.34 0.67
N HIS A 40 -5.60 1.06 0.68
CA HIS A 40 -4.39 0.53 1.30
C HIS A 40 -3.28 0.31 0.29
N PHE A 41 -3.63 -0.09 -0.94
CA PHE A 41 -2.68 -0.23 -2.03
C PHE A 41 -3.33 0.21 -3.34
N LYS A 42 -2.52 0.51 -4.35
CA LYS A 42 -2.96 0.79 -5.72
C LYS A 42 -1.98 0.19 -6.72
N ARG A 43 -2.47 -0.24 -7.86
CA ARG A 43 -1.64 -0.70 -8.98
C ARG A 43 -1.41 0.45 -9.93
N ILE A 44 -0.15 0.74 -10.21
CA ILE A 44 0.24 1.74 -11.21
C ILE A 44 0.78 0.97 -12.41
N PRO A 45 0.12 1.01 -13.59
CA PRO A 45 0.62 0.35 -14.78
C PRO A 45 1.96 0.97 -15.22
N LEU A 46 2.87 0.15 -15.75
CA LEU A 46 4.24 0.54 -16.13
C LEU A 46 4.27 1.43 -17.38
N ASP A 47 3.35 1.19 -18.30
CA ASP A 47 3.03 2.07 -19.42
C ASP A 47 1.59 2.48 -19.26
N GLY A 48 1.18 3.67 -19.73
CA GLY A 48 -0.23 4.11 -19.71
C GLY A 48 -1.22 3.20 -20.47
N SER A 49 -0.78 2.02 -20.89
CA SER A 49 -1.60 0.92 -21.39
C SER A 49 -2.13 0.08 -20.21
N SER A 50 -3.42 -0.21 -20.29
CA SER A 50 -4.27 -0.95 -19.35
C SER A 50 -3.89 -2.43 -19.18
N SER A 51 -2.61 -2.74 -19.02
CA SER A 51 -2.16 -4.07 -18.65
C SER A 51 -2.04 -4.15 -17.13
N GLU A 52 -3.19 -4.35 -16.48
CA GLU A 52 -3.35 -4.52 -15.02
C GLU A 52 -2.43 -5.61 -14.43
N GLU A 53 -1.96 -6.55 -15.26
CA GLU A 53 -1.15 -7.69 -14.87
C GLU A 53 0.31 -7.37 -14.53
N ARG A 54 0.87 -6.25 -15.01
CA ARG A 54 2.30 -5.89 -14.77
C ARG A 54 2.50 -4.61 -13.98
N GLY A 55 1.43 -4.02 -13.45
CA GLY A 55 1.52 -2.77 -12.69
C GLY A 55 2.32 -2.89 -11.39
N LEU A 56 3.14 -1.88 -11.11
CA LEU A 56 3.84 -1.77 -9.83
C LEU A 56 2.82 -1.47 -8.73
N VAL A 57 2.88 -2.24 -7.63
CA VAL A 57 1.97 -2.04 -6.49
C VAL A 57 2.56 -1.04 -5.51
N TRP A 58 1.81 0.02 -5.26
CA TRP A 58 2.12 1.04 -4.28
C TRP A 58 1.22 0.88 -3.06
N TYR A 59 1.75 1.16 -1.89
CA TYR A 59 1.10 0.98 -0.59
C TYR A 59 0.98 2.32 0.12
N ASN A 60 -0.16 2.54 0.75
CA ASN A 60 -0.40 3.67 1.63
C ASN A 60 0.13 3.31 3.03
N ILE A 61 1.35 3.77 3.31
CA ILE A 61 2.08 3.43 4.53
C ILE A 61 1.32 3.87 5.80
N PRO A 62 0.81 5.11 5.93
CA PRO A 62 0.06 5.51 7.12
C PRO A 62 -1.18 4.67 7.41
N ASN A 63 -1.99 4.37 6.37
CA ASN A 63 -3.19 3.56 6.55
C ASN A 63 -2.83 2.13 7.00
N ILE A 64 -1.81 1.54 6.40
CA ILE A 64 -1.33 0.22 6.79
C ILE A 64 -0.73 0.25 8.20
N ASN A 65 0.03 1.29 8.56
CA ASN A 65 0.56 1.44 9.92
C ASN A 65 -0.55 1.55 10.95
N ARG A 66 -1.65 2.27 10.65
CA ARG A 66 -2.83 2.32 11.53
C ARG A 66 -3.45 0.94 11.67
N PHE A 67 -3.66 0.22 10.56
CA PHE A 67 -4.16 -1.15 10.58
C PHE A 67 -3.28 -2.09 11.42
N VAL A 68 -1.95 -2.03 11.26
CA VAL A 68 -1.00 -2.84 12.03
C VAL A 68 -0.98 -2.47 13.51
N LYS A 69 -1.22 -1.20 13.85
CA LYS A 69 -1.29 -0.74 15.25
C LYS A 69 -2.60 -1.17 15.94
N GLU A 70 -3.68 -1.32 15.19
CA GLU A 70 -5.00 -1.73 15.69
C GLU A 70 -5.17 -3.25 15.78
N ALA A 71 -4.35 -4.02 15.05
CA ALA A 71 -4.29 -5.49 15.07
C ALA A 71 -3.49 -6.03 16.26
#